data_AF-A0A929Y952-F1
#
_entry.id   AF-A0A929Y952-F1
#
_cell.length_a   1.000
_cell.length_b   1.000
_cell.length_c   1.000
_cell.angle_alpha   90.00
_cell.angle_beta   90.00
_cell.angle_gamma   90.00
#
_symmetry.space_group_name_H-M   'P 1'
#
loop_
_entity.id
_entity.type
_entity.pdbx_description
1 polymer ?
#
loop_
_entity_poly.entity_id
_entity_poly.type
_entity_poly.pdbx_seq_one_letter_code
_entity_poly.pdbx_strand_id
1 'polypeptide(L)'
;MNRVILSGRVSSKPVVTWSKKQQGKACNMREAMFQICVIRYWNDRNNIASKEERTFDYFDCLVTGKNVDFVESTLFRGASVVVDGKMRSKKMRTEEGVETSSVEIVADRVELTETKEQNSLLKSMLQENS
;
A
#
# COMPACT_ATOMS: atom_id res chain seq x y z
N MET A 1 14.77 -6.74 15.25
CA MET A 1 13.32 -6.84 15.03
C MET A 1 12.95 -5.91 13.87
N ASN A 2 12.31 -6.42 12.80
CA ASN A 2 11.82 -5.60 11.67
C ASN A 2 10.30 -5.73 11.62
N ARG A 3 9.59 -4.64 11.91
CA ARG A 3 8.14 -4.53 11.89
C ARG A 3 7.74 -3.12 11.53
N VAL A 4 6.76 -2.98 10.64
CA VAL A 4 6.20 -1.71 10.20
C VAL A 4 4.69 -1.79 10.33
N ILE A 5 4.09 -0.79 10.97
CA ILE A 5 2.64 -0.63 11.05
C ILE A 5 2.31 0.73 10.44
N LEU A 6 1.54 0.74 9.35
CA LEU A 6 1.07 1.96 8.71
C LEU A 6 -0.45 2.04 8.77
N SER A 7 -0.97 3.24 8.92
CA SER A 7 -2.39 3.55 8.78
C SER A 7 -2.55 4.68 7.78
N GLY A 8 -3.49 4.54 6.87
CA GLY A 8 -3.63 5.49 5.77
C GLY A 8 -4.77 5.15 4.84
N ARG A 9 -4.74 5.75 3.65
CA ARG A 9 -5.72 5.49 2.59
C ARG A 9 -5.06 4.93 1.35
N VAL A 10 -5.73 4.02 0.68
CA VAL A 10 -5.23 3.45 -0.58
C VAL A 10 -5.28 4.49 -1.69
N SER A 11 -4.14 4.81 -2.29
CA SER A 11 -4.03 5.80 -3.39
C SER A 11 -4.39 5.20 -4.75
N SER A 12 -4.01 3.93 -4.95
CA SER A 12 -4.11 3.20 -6.23
C SER A 12 -4.77 1.84 -6.03
N LYS A 13 -5.62 1.42 -6.97
CA LYS A 13 -6.24 0.09 -6.95
C LYS A 13 -5.15 -0.99 -6.92
N PRO A 14 -5.30 -2.08 -6.13
CA PRO A 14 -4.33 -3.16 -6.11
C PRO A 14 -4.14 -3.78 -7.49
N VAL A 15 -2.89 -3.93 -7.90
CA VAL A 15 -2.49 -4.65 -9.11
C VAL A 15 -2.03 -6.04 -8.72
N VAL A 16 -2.76 -7.06 -9.17
CA VAL A 16 -2.40 -8.46 -8.93
C VAL A 16 -1.54 -8.94 -10.08
N THR A 17 -0.35 -9.40 -9.75
CA THR A 17 0.59 -10.01 -10.69
C THR A 17 0.80 -11.46 -10.32
N TRP A 18 0.86 -12.30 -11.35
CA TRP A 18 1.31 -13.68 -11.21
C TRP A 18 2.81 -13.73 -11.40
N SER A 19 3.55 -14.22 -10.40
CA SER A 19 4.98 -14.43 -10.60
C SER A 19 5.17 -15.56 -11.62
N LYS A 20 6.01 -15.31 -12.63
CA LYS A 20 6.35 -16.33 -13.63
C LYS A 20 7.26 -17.36 -12.97
N LYS A 21 7.03 -18.64 -13.26
CA LYS A 21 7.87 -19.75 -12.79
C LYS A 21 9.35 -19.44 -13.01
N GLN A 22 10.10 -19.28 -11.93
CA GLN A 22 11.56 -19.38 -12.00
C GLN A 22 11.89 -20.86 -12.30
N GLN A 23 12.73 -21.11 -13.30
CA GLN A 23 13.05 -22.47 -13.77
C GLN A 23 13.34 -23.41 -12.59
N GLY A 24 12.56 -24.48 -12.45
CA GLY A 24 12.77 -25.53 -11.46
C GLY A 24 11.95 -25.45 -10.15
N LYS A 25 11.16 -24.39 -9.92
CA LYS A 25 10.20 -24.35 -8.79
C LYS A 25 8.79 -24.05 -9.29
N ALA A 26 7.83 -24.93 -8.97
CA ALA A 26 6.42 -24.68 -9.16
C ALA A 26 5.95 -23.62 -8.15
N CYS A 27 6.20 -22.36 -8.46
CA CYS A 27 5.76 -21.23 -7.66
C CYS A 27 4.73 -20.46 -8.47
N ASN A 28 3.45 -20.87 -8.41
CA ASN A 28 2.35 -20.01 -8.82
C ASN A 28 2.05 -19.05 -7.66
N MET A 29 2.98 -18.14 -7.34
CA MET A 29 2.76 -17.18 -6.26
C MET A 29 2.06 -15.95 -6.83
N ARG A 30 0.88 -15.68 -6.29
CA ARG A 30 0.18 -14.42 -6.50
C ARG A 30 0.79 -13.35 -5.62
N GLU A 31 0.97 -12.18 -6.20
CA GLU A 31 1.46 -10.99 -5.53
C GLU A 31 0.52 -9.83 -5.85
N ALA A 32 0.12 -9.06 -4.85
CA ALA A 32 -0.66 -7.85 -5.03
C ALA A 32 0.16 -6.65 -4.57
N MET A 33 0.22 -5.62 -5.40
CA MET A 33 0.86 -4.35 -5.08
C MET A 33 -0.17 -3.25 -5.00
N PHE A 34 -0.14 -2.47 -3.94
CA PHE A 34 -0.93 -1.24 -3.82
C PHE A 34 -0.13 -0.17 -3.10
N GLN A 35 -0.53 1.09 -3.29
CA GLN A 35 0.13 2.22 -2.66
C GLN A 35 -0.76 2.77 -1.55
N ILE A 36 -0.20 2.93 -0.35
CA ILE A 36 -0.86 3.58 0.78
C ILE A 36 -0.36 5.01 0.91
N CYS A 37 -1.29 5.93 1.11
CA CYS A 37 -1.04 7.32 1.43
C CYS A 37 -1.16 7.50 2.95
N VAL A 38 -0.08 7.92 3.58
CA VAL A 38 0.01 8.18 5.02
C VAL A 38 0.14 9.68 5.24
N ILE A 39 -0.73 10.23 6.08
CA ILE A 39 -0.73 11.66 6.40
C ILE A 39 0.28 11.90 7.52
N ARG A 40 1.23 12.82 7.31
CA ARG A 40 2.09 13.32 8.38
C ARG A 40 1.41 14.51 9.06
N TYR A 41 1.21 14.39 10.37
CA TYR A 41 0.83 15.52 11.21
C TYR A 41 2.10 16.16 11.75
N TRP A 42 2.48 17.33 11.21
CA TRP A 42 3.56 18.12 11.77
C TRP A 42 3.05 18.81 13.04
N ASN A 43 3.47 18.33 14.21
CA ASN A 43 3.26 19.02 15.46
C ASN A 43 4.48 19.91 15.70
N ASP A 44 4.43 21.16 15.22
CA ASP A 44 5.45 22.13 15.58
C ASP A 44 5.37 22.42 17.08
N ARG A 45 6.50 22.31 17.78
CA ARG A 45 6.59 22.60 19.22
C ARG A 45 6.49 24.11 19.50
N ASN A 46 6.69 24.94 18.47
CA ASN A 46 6.62 26.40 18.54
C ASN A 46 5.41 26.90 17.74
N ASN A 47 4.30 26.98 18.46
CA ASN A 47 2.99 27.59 18.16
C ASN A 47 2.95 28.77 17.15
N ILE A 48 3.30 28.54 15.88
CA ILE A 48 2.87 29.34 14.74
C ILE A 48 2.15 28.36 13.83
N ALA A 49 0.85 28.24 14.08
CA ALA A 49 -0.09 27.55 13.24
C ALA A 49 -0.19 28.27 11.89
N SER A 50 0.82 28.08 11.03
CA SER A 50 0.56 28.08 9.61
C SER A 50 -0.22 26.81 9.33
N LYS A 51 -1.54 26.98 9.31
CA LYS A 51 -2.47 26.21 8.48
C LYS A 51 -1.73 25.69 7.23
N GLU A 52 -2.08 24.51 6.73
CA GLU A 52 -1.97 24.18 5.30
C GLU A 52 -0.76 23.44 4.71
N GLU A 53 0.11 22.76 5.47
CA GLU A 53 0.96 21.72 4.83
C GLU A 53 0.70 20.34 5.44
N ARG A 54 -0.46 19.76 5.11
CA ARG A 54 -0.66 18.32 5.26
C ARG A 54 0.29 17.63 4.26
N THR A 55 1.46 17.22 4.73
CA THR A 55 2.37 16.40 3.92
C THR A 55 1.87 14.96 3.87
N PHE A 56 1.92 14.36 2.69
CA PHE A 56 1.53 12.97 2.46
C PHE A 56 2.74 12.16 2.03
N ASP A 57 2.96 11.03 2.67
CA ASP A 57 3.88 10.01 2.16
C ASP A 57 3.12 8.96 1.40
N TYR A 58 3.78 8.39 0.40
CA TYR A 58 3.29 7.24 -0.32
C TYR A 58 4.25 6.08 -0.11
N PHE A 59 3.71 4.94 0.32
CA PHE A 59 4.47 3.71 0.50
C PHE A 59 3.89 2.60 -0.35
N ASP A 60 4.76 1.88 -1.04
CA ASP A 60 4.38 0.70 -1.80
C ASP A 60 4.29 -0.51 -0.88
N CYS A 61 3.12 -1.13 -0.87
CA CYS A 61 2.80 -2.31 -0.07
C CYS A 61 2.65 -3.52 -1.00
N LEU A 62 3.47 -4.54 -0.74
CA LEU A 62 3.43 -5.83 -1.41
C LEU A 62 2.75 -6.85 -0.49
N VAL A 63 1.70 -7.49 -0.99
CA VAL A 63 1.01 -8.60 -0.32
C VAL A 63 1.27 -9.87 -1.10
N THR A 64 1.53 -10.95 -0.38
CA THR A 64 1.83 -12.27 -0.97
C THR A 64 0.93 -13.35 -0.38
N GLY A 65 0.76 -14.45 -1.11
CA GLY A 65 0.03 -15.62 -0.62
C GLY A 65 -1.47 -15.38 -0.46
N LYS A 66 -2.04 -15.86 0.66
CA LYS A 66 -3.51 -15.92 0.88
C LYS A 66 -4.18 -14.56 1.03
N ASN A 67 -3.44 -13.54 1.48
CA ASN A 67 -4.00 -12.20 1.67
C ASN A 67 -4.23 -11.46 0.35
N VAL A 68 -3.69 -11.96 -0.77
CA VAL A 68 -3.87 -11.37 -2.09
C VAL A 68 -5.34 -11.37 -2.51
N ASP A 69 -6.05 -12.48 -2.30
CA ASP A 69 -7.46 -12.59 -2.68
C ASP A 69 -8.35 -11.61 -1.89
N PHE A 70 -8.01 -11.37 -0.62
CA PHE A 70 -8.67 -10.36 0.21
C PHE A 70 -8.44 -8.95 -0.32
N VAL A 71 -7.17 -8.62 -0.62
CA VAL A 71 -6.77 -7.32 -1.16
C VAL A 71 -7.45 -7.06 -2.50
N GLU A 72 -7.46 -8.02 -3.41
CA GLU A 72 -8.06 -7.90 -4.74
C GLU A 72 -9.58 -7.68 -4.68
N SER A 73 -10.27 -8.42 -3.84
CA SER A 73 -11.74 -8.37 -3.73
C SER A 73 -12.24 -7.17 -2.92
N THR A 74 -11.51 -6.81 -1.87
CA THR A 74 -12.03 -5.92 -0.82
C THR A 74 -11.44 -4.52 -0.93
N LEU A 75 -10.17 -4.37 -1.33
CA LEU A 75 -9.53 -3.05 -1.42
C LEU A 75 -9.90 -2.31 -2.69
N PHE A 76 -10.07 -1.00 -2.53
CA PHE A 76 -10.39 -0.06 -3.58
C PHE A 76 -9.67 1.26 -3.31
N ARG A 77 -9.55 2.09 -4.35
CA ARG A 77 -9.00 3.44 -4.21
C ARG A 77 -9.79 4.21 -3.14
N GLY A 78 -9.10 4.90 -2.24
CA GLY A 78 -9.71 5.69 -1.17
C GLY A 78 -10.03 4.93 0.13
N ALA A 79 -9.97 3.60 0.14
CA ALA A 79 -10.26 2.81 1.34
C ALA A 79 -9.26 3.13 2.46
N SER A 80 -9.76 3.32 3.70
CA SER A 80 -8.90 3.44 4.88
C SER A 80 -8.45 2.08 5.38
N VAL A 81 -7.14 1.91 5.53
CA VAL A 81 -6.50 0.63 5.85
C VAL A 81 -5.42 0.78 6.91
N VAL A 82 -5.23 -0.30 7.67
CA VAL A 82 -4.05 -0.54 8.50
C VAL A 82 -3.26 -1.70 7.91
N VAL A 83 -1.96 -1.51 7.77
CA VAL A 83 -1.02 -2.49 7.22
C VAL A 83 0.00 -2.83 8.31
N ASP A 84 0.17 -4.12 8.61
CA ASP A 84 1.24 -4.64 9.45
C ASP A 84 2.15 -5.53 8.58
N GLY A 85 3.46 -5.31 8.67
CA GLY A 85 4.41 -5.98 7.80
C GLY A 85 5.86 -5.69 8.13
N LYS A 86 6.71 -5.86 7.13
CA LYS A 86 8.16 -5.71 7.22
C LYS A 86 8.67 -4.82 6.11
N MET A 87 9.59 -3.92 6.42
CA MET A 87 10.26 -3.11 5.40
C MET A 87 11.29 -3.97 4.65
N ARG A 88 11.30 -3.89 3.32
CA ARG A 88 12.24 -4.58 2.45
C ARG A 88 12.83 -3.59 1.44
N SER A 89 14.15 -3.63 1.28
CA SER A 89 14.81 -2.93 0.18
C SER A 89 14.93 -3.87 -1.02
N LYS A 90 14.36 -3.47 -2.15
CA LYS A 90 14.45 -4.15 -3.42
C LYS A 90 15.48 -3.44 -4.29
N LYS A 91 16.49 -4.18 -4.75
CA LYS A 91 17.42 -3.69 -5.75
C LYS A 91 16.81 -3.89 -7.14
N MET A 92 16.73 -2.82 -7.91
CA MET A 92 16.29 -2.82 -9.30
C MET A 92 17.44 -2.30 -10.15
N ARG A 93 17.74 -3.00 -11.24
CA ARG A 93 18.73 -2.54 -12.22
C ARG A 93 17.97 -1.90 -13.38
N THR A 94 18.24 -0.62 -13.62
CA THR A 94 17.71 0.10 -14.78
C THR A 94 18.36 -0.47 -16.05
N GLU A 95 17.73 -0.31 -17.21
CA GLU A 95 18.27 -0.75 -18.50
C GLU A 95 19.69 -0.19 -18.78
N GLU A 96 19.97 1.00 -18.25
CA GLU A 96 21.28 1.68 -18.31
C GLU A 96 22.35 1.07 -17.37
N GLY A 97 22.02 0.01 -16.64
CA GLY A 97 22.95 -0.73 -15.79
C GLY A 97 23.12 -0.18 -14.37
N VAL A 98 22.48 0.95 -14.03
CA VAL A 98 22.49 1.56 -12.69
C VAL A 98 21.65 0.74 -11.71
N GLU A 99 22.21 0.40 -10.55
CA GLU A 99 21.49 -0.24 -9.45
C GLU A 99 20.77 0.80 -8.59
N THR A 100 19.44 0.79 -8.62
CA THR A 100 18.59 1.62 -7.76
C THR A 100 18.02 0.75 -6.64
N SER A 101 18.06 1.24 -5.41
CA SER A 101 17.41 0.57 -4.26
C SER A 101 16.10 1.26 -3.96
N SER A 102 15.00 0.52 -4.13
CA SER A 102 13.65 0.97 -3.75
C SER A 102 13.22 0.31 -2.46
N VAL A 103 12.42 1.00 -1.66
CA VAL A 103 11.87 0.46 -0.42
C VAL A 103 10.42 0.05 -0.66
N GLU A 104 10.05 -1.14 -0.23
CA GLU A 104 8.68 -1.64 -0.23
C GLU A 104 8.35 -2.26 1.13
N ILE A 105 7.06 -2.32 1.45
CA ILE A 105 6.56 -2.93 2.68
C ILE A 105 5.94 -4.26 2.31
N VAL A 106 6.52 -5.36 2.79
CA VAL A 106 5.92 -6.68 2.67
C VAL A 106 4.88 -6.82 3.77
N ALA A 107 3.61 -6.72 3.39
CA ALA A 107 2.48 -6.72 4.29
C ALA A 107 2.08 -8.15 4.67
N ASP A 108 2.16 -8.46 5.97
CA ASP A 108 1.74 -9.72 6.57
C ASP A 108 0.24 -9.71 6.90
N ARG A 109 -0.33 -8.55 7.21
CA ARG A 109 -1.76 -8.35 7.49
C ARG A 109 -2.22 -7.00 6.96
N VAL A 110 -3.40 -6.99 6.34
CA VAL A 110 -4.06 -5.77 5.87
C VAL A 110 -5.50 -5.79 6.37
N GLU A 111 -5.91 -4.71 7.02
CA GLU A 111 -7.25 -4.57 7.60
C GLU A 111 -7.89 -3.26 7.16
N LEU A 112 -9.21 -3.28 7.03
CA LEU A 112 -10.02 -2.08 6.83
C LEU A 112 -10.35 -1.45 8.16
N THR A 113 -10.23 -0.13 8.25
CA THR A 113 -10.58 0.62 9.46
C THR A 113 -12.04 1.07 9.44
N GLU A 114 -12.64 1.20 8.26
CA GLU A 114 -13.98 1.76 8.05
C GLU A 114 -15.05 0.66 7.93
N THR A 115 -16.28 1.00 8.30
CA THR A 115 -17.44 0.09 8.23
C THR A 115 -17.84 -0.21 6.79
N LYS A 116 -18.59 -1.30 6.57
CA LYS A 116 -19.08 -1.68 5.23
C LYS A 116 -19.95 -0.59 4.60
N GLU A 117 -20.77 0.10 5.40
CA GLU A 117 -21.64 1.19 4.94
C GLU A 117 -20.80 2.39 4.45
N GLN A 118 -19.82 2.84 5.24
CA GLN A 118 -18.91 3.92 4.85
C GLN A 118 -18.15 3.58 3.57
N ASN A 119 -17.64 2.35 3.46
CA ASN A 119 -16.95 1.89 2.25
C ASN A 119 -17.88 1.86 1.02
N SER A 120 -19.16 1.51 1.19
CA SER A 120 -20.13 1.48 0.09
C SER A 120 -20.45 2.88 -0.45
N LEU A 121 -20.62 3.86 0.45
CA LEU A 121 -20.81 5.27 0.11
C LEU A 121 -19.57 5.85 -0.58
N LEU A 122 -18.38 5.49 -0.11
CA LEU A 122 -17.13 5.98 -0.70
C LEU A 122 -16.91 5.38 -2.10
N LYS A 123 -17.27 4.12 -2.30
CA LYS A 123 -17.27 3.48 -3.63
C LYS A 123 -18.23 4.18 -4.60
N SER A 124 -19.45 4.52 -4.19
CA SER A 124 -20.40 5.21 -5.07
C SER A 124 -19.90 6.61 -5.44
N MET A 125 -19.39 7.37 -4.47
CA MET A 125 -18.84 8.71 -4.73
C MET A 125 -17.63 8.70 -5.67
N LEU A 126 -16.77 7.68 -5.63
CA LEU A 126 -15.63 7.57 -6.54
C LEU A 126 -16.02 7.15 -7.97
N GLN A 127 -17.09 6.38 -8.12
CA GLN A 127 -17.60 5.96 -9.43
C GLN A 127 -18.30 7.09 -10.18
N GLU A 128 -18.98 7.99 -9.46
CA GLU A 128 -19.64 9.16 -10.05
C GLU A 128 -18.65 10.21 -10.61
N ASN A 129 -17.40 10.18 -10.16
CA ASN A 129 -16.35 11.13 -10.56
C ASN A 129 -15.34 10.54 -11.58
N SER A 130 -15.66 9.40 -12.21
CA SER A 130 -14.79 8.70 -13.17
C SER A 130 -15.34 8.74 -14.60
#